data_AF-A0A0A0JG46-F1
#
_entry.id   AF-A0A0A0JG46-F1
#
_cell.length_a   1.000
_cell.length_b   1.000
_cell.length_c   1.000
_cell.angle_alpha   90.00
_cell.angle_beta   90.00
_cell.angle_gamma   90.00
#
_symmetry.space_group_name_H-M   'P 1'
#
loop_
_entity.id
_entity.type
_entity.pdbx_description
1 polymer ?
#
loop_
_entity_poly.entity_id
_entity_poly.type
_entity_poly.pdbx_seq_one_letter_code
_entity_poly.pdbx_strand_id
1 'polypeptide(L)'
;MTRLASAIVALGVRVLPRQDRRRYGEELDADLRSQPGWRRLGYAVSFLLATPRLRWELLARHAGQPVPNCFVGMHRDRDTHPNREASWVIVRECVRCRRLTDPPQYEPRRRVNDIRAWYSANGGR
;
A
#
# COMPACT_ATOMS: atom_id res chain seq x y z
N MET A 1 -8.02 24.61 -5.20
CA MET A 1 -6.70 24.08 -5.63
C MET A 1 -6.24 22.83 -4.87
N THR A 2 -6.87 22.45 -3.75
CA THR A 2 -6.47 21.26 -2.95
C THR A 2 -6.70 19.93 -3.64
N ARG A 3 -7.77 19.78 -4.44
CA ARG A 3 -8.13 18.50 -5.07
C ARG A 3 -7.06 17.94 -6.01
N LEU A 4 -6.39 18.80 -6.79
CA LEU A 4 -5.34 18.38 -7.71
C LEU A 4 -4.11 17.89 -6.93
N ALA A 5 -3.66 18.64 -5.93
CA ALA A 5 -2.51 18.25 -5.11
C ALA A 5 -2.78 16.92 -4.37
N SER A 6 -3.99 16.74 -3.81
CA SER A 6 -4.40 15.47 -3.20
C SER A 6 -4.44 14.33 -4.22
N ALA A 7 -4.90 14.57 -5.45
CA ALA A 7 -4.92 13.55 -6.50
C ALA A 7 -3.49 13.13 -6.92
N ILE A 8 -2.56 14.07 -7.00
CA ILE A 8 -1.14 13.81 -7.30
C ILE A 8 -0.50 12.97 -6.19
N VAL A 9 -0.72 13.34 -4.92
CA VAL A 9 -0.23 12.55 -3.77
C VAL A 9 -0.84 11.13 -3.80
N ALA A 10 -2.14 11.01 -4.04
CA ALA A 10 -2.81 9.71 -4.14
C ALA A 10 -2.24 8.85 -5.28
N LEU A 11 -1.85 9.46 -6.41
CA LEU A 11 -1.18 8.77 -7.51
C LEU A 11 0.20 8.25 -7.09
N GLY A 12 1.01 9.06 -6.42
CA GLY A 12 2.31 8.62 -5.92
C GLY A 12 2.18 7.48 -4.90
N VAL A 13 1.23 7.57 -3.97
CA VAL A 13 0.95 6.51 -3.00
C VAL A 13 0.54 5.20 -3.68
N ARG A 14 -0.21 5.24 -4.79
CA ARG A 14 -0.57 4.02 -5.53
C ARG A 14 0.63 3.28 -6.11
N VAL A 15 1.73 3.98 -6.39
CA VAL A 15 2.96 3.37 -6.89
C VAL A 15 3.72 2.65 -5.76
N LEU A 16 3.48 2.99 -4.49
CA LEU A 16 4.16 2.34 -3.36
C LEU A 16 3.70 0.88 -3.14
N PRO A 17 4.50 0.04 -2.47
CA PRO A 17 4.09 -1.31 -2.07
C PRO A 17 2.82 -1.27 -1.21
N ARG A 18 1.89 -2.22 -1.43
CA ARG A 18 0.54 -2.22 -0.83
C ARG A 18 0.56 -2.05 0.70
N GLN A 19 1.46 -2.75 1.39
CA GLN A 19 1.60 -2.69 2.85
C GLN A 19 1.96 -1.30 3.39
N ASP A 20 2.66 -0.49 2.60
CA ASP A 20 3.11 0.85 3.01
C ASP A 20 2.12 1.96 2.61
N ARG A 21 1.19 1.68 1.69
CA ARG A 21 0.30 2.70 1.11
C ARG A 21 -0.55 3.42 2.15
N ARG A 22 -1.05 2.70 3.15
CA ARG A 22 -1.89 3.31 4.20
C ARG A 22 -1.08 4.29 5.03
N ARG A 23 0.07 3.83 5.56
CA ARG A 23 0.97 4.65 6.36
C ARG A 23 1.41 5.91 5.62
N TYR A 24 1.99 5.76 4.43
CA TYR A 24 2.44 6.91 3.64
C TYR A 24 1.27 7.77 3.16
N GLY A 25 0.11 7.18 2.88
CA GLY A 25 -1.09 7.95 2.54
C GLY A 25 -1.53 8.89 3.66
N GLU A 26 -1.52 8.40 4.91
CA GLU A 26 -1.85 9.20 6.10
C GLU A 26 -0.78 10.28 6.37
N GLU A 27 0.51 9.90 6.32
CA GLU A 27 1.65 10.83 6.53
C GLU A 27 1.66 11.96 5.49
N LEU A 28 1.56 11.63 4.20
CA LEU A 28 1.64 12.61 3.12
C LEU A 28 0.39 13.50 3.02
N ASP A 29 -0.78 13.00 3.43
CA ASP A 29 -1.97 13.84 3.52
C ASP A 29 -1.87 14.84 4.69
N ALA A 30 -1.29 14.43 5.82
CA ALA A 30 -1.00 15.34 6.93
C ALA A 30 0.01 16.42 6.51
N ASP A 31 1.10 16.02 5.83
CA ASP A 31 2.09 16.95 5.28
C ASP A 31 1.48 17.91 4.26
N LEU A 32 0.64 17.41 3.34
CA LEU A 32 -0.01 18.27 2.35
C LEU A 32 -0.92 19.31 3.01
N ARG A 33 -1.60 18.94 4.10
CA ARG A 33 -2.46 19.86 4.88
C ARG A 33 -1.65 20.91 5.62
N SER A 34 -0.45 20.57 6.11
CA SER A 34 0.45 21.50 6.81
C SER A 34 1.11 22.52 5.88
N GLN A 35 1.20 22.24 4.57
CA GLN A 35 1.73 23.20 3.61
C GLN A 35 0.80 24.41 3.40
N PRO A 36 1.37 25.64 3.27
CA PRO A 36 0.65 26.80 2.78
C PRO A 36 -0.03 26.51 1.43
N GLY A 37 -1.25 27.01 1.22
CA GLY A 37 -2.07 26.67 0.05
C GLY A 37 -1.37 26.80 -1.31
N TRP A 38 -0.50 27.79 -1.45
CA TRP A 38 0.29 28.06 -2.65
C TRP A 38 1.48 27.08 -2.86
N ARG A 39 1.96 26.42 -1.80
CA ARG A 39 3.03 25.41 -1.88
C ARG A 39 2.54 23.98 -2.10
N ARG A 40 1.25 23.72 -1.85
CA ARG A 40 0.65 22.37 -1.89
C ARG A 40 0.89 21.64 -3.22
N LEU A 41 0.76 22.35 -4.35
CA LEU A 41 0.97 21.73 -5.65
C LEU A 41 2.44 21.40 -5.90
N GLY A 42 3.36 22.33 -5.56
CA GLY A 42 4.79 22.11 -5.67
C GLY A 42 5.24 20.91 -4.84
N TYR A 43 4.79 20.84 -3.57
CA TYR A 43 5.03 19.68 -2.71
C TYR A 43 4.54 18.37 -3.34
N ALA A 44 3.29 18.34 -3.83
CA ALA A 44 2.71 17.15 -4.41
C ALA A 44 3.50 16.66 -5.65
N VAL A 45 3.91 17.58 -6.53
CA VAL A 45 4.72 17.26 -7.72
C VAL A 45 6.11 16.77 -7.32
N SER A 46 6.78 17.44 -6.38
CA SER A 46 8.08 17.01 -5.87
C SER A 46 8.01 15.60 -5.27
N PHE A 47 6.97 15.29 -4.50
CA PHE A 47 6.72 13.95 -3.99
C PHE A 47 6.51 12.93 -5.11
N LEU A 48 5.68 13.26 -6.12
CA LEU A 48 5.43 12.37 -7.25
C LEU A 48 6.74 12.02 -7.98
N LEU A 49 7.62 12.99 -8.19
CA LEU A 49 8.93 12.78 -8.82
C LEU A 49 9.89 11.96 -7.93
N ALA A 50 9.79 12.08 -6.60
CA ALA A 50 10.57 11.29 -5.65
C ALA A 50 10.02 9.86 -5.42
N THR A 51 8.78 9.59 -5.83
CA THR A 51 8.06 8.33 -5.58
C THR A 51 8.80 7.09 -6.09
N PRO A 52 9.42 7.07 -7.28
CA PRO A 52 10.19 5.92 -7.75
C PRO A 52 11.34 5.58 -6.80
N ARG A 53 12.08 6.58 -6.32
CA ARG A 53 13.16 6.36 -5.36
C ARG A 53 12.63 5.80 -4.04
N LEU A 54 11.54 6.36 -3.53
CA LEU A 54 10.90 5.88 -2.31
C LEU A 54 10.42 4.43 -2.44
N ARG A 55 9.78 4.07 -3.57
CA ARG A 55 9.38 2.68 -3.85
C ARG A 55 10.58 1.74 -3.83
N TRP A 56 11.70 2.13 -4.44
CA TRP A 56 12.92 1.33 -4.43
C TRP A 56 13.43 1.08 -3.00
N GLU A 57 13.53 2.14 -2.20
CA GLU A 57 14.00 2.07 -0.81
C GLU A 57 13.11 1.16 0.04
N LEU A 58 11.78 1.28 -0.10
CA LEU A 58 10.83 0.43 0.62
C LEU A 58 10.98 -1.04 0.25
N LEU A 59 11.05 -1.35 -1.05
CA LEU A 59 11.22 -2.72 -1.51
C LEU A 59 12.55 -3.32 -1.03
N ALA A 60 13.63 -2.53 -1.05
CA ALA A 60 14.93 -2.97 -0.56
C ALA A 60 14.92 -3.23 0.95
N ARG A 61 14.25 -2.38 1.73
CA ARG A 61 14.07 -2.58 3.19
C ARG A 61 13.33 -3.88 3.50
N HIS A 62 12.23 -4.16 2.79
CA HIS A 62 11.48 -5.41 3.00
C HIS A 62 12.26 -6.66 2.58
N ALA A 63 13.09 -6.55 1.55
CA ALA A 63 13.91 -7.64 1.04
C ALA A 63 15.21 -7.87 1.82
N GLY A 64 15.71 -6.85 2.53
CA GLY A 64 17.08 -6.78 3.04
C GLY A 64 18.15 -6.62 1.94
N GLN A 65 17.75 -6.50 0.67
CA GLN A 65 18.64 -6.44 -0.49
C GLN A 65 17.97 -5.73 -1.69
N PRO A 66 18.73 -5.27 -2.70
CA PRO A 66 18.16 -4.72 -3.92
C PRO A 66 17.26 -5.72 -4.68
N VAL A 67 16.08 -5.30 -5.12
CA VAL A 67 15.09 -6.16 -5.81
C VAL A 67 14.54 -5.53 -7.10
N PRO A 68 15.37 -5.41 -8.16
CA PRO A 68 15.00 -4.69 -9.39
C PRO A 68 13.75 -5.23 -10.08
N ASN A 69 13.57 -6.54 -10.11
CA ASN A 69 12.39 -7.15 -10.73
C ASN A 69 11.09 -6.76 -10.01
N CYS A 70 11.13 -6.66 -8.68
CA CYS A 70 9.96 -6.27 -7.89
C CYS A 70 9.64 -4.77 -8.04
N PHE A 71 10.65 -3.95 -8.33
CA PHE A 71 10.45 -2.55 -8.62
C PHE A 71 9.50 -2.33 -9.80
N VAL A 72 9.70 -3.07 -10.89
CA VAL A 72 8.86 -3.04 -12.11
C VAL A 72 7.63 -3.95 -12.04
N GLY A 73 7.33 -4.53 -10.86
CA GLY A 73 6.12 -5.35 -10.65
C GLY A 73 6.26 -6.83 -10.99
N MET A 74 7.45 -7.30 -11.37
CA MET A 74 7.73 -8.72 -11.60
C MET A 74 8.01 -9.44 -10.28
N HIS A 75 6.92 -9.84 -9.61
CA HIS A 75 6.96 -10.58 -8.35
C HIS A 75 6.98 -12.09 -8.59
N ARG A 76 7.77 -12.80 -7.78
CA ARG A 76 7.72 -14.26 -7.67
C ARG A 76 7.06 -14.60 -6.34
N ASP A 77 5.80 -15.00 -6.40
CA ASP A 77 4.97 -15.23 -5.21
C ASP A 77 5.01 -16.72 -4.80
N ARG A 78 4.93 -16.96 -3.49
CA ARG A 78 4.69 -18.26 -2.89
C ARG A 78 3.44 -18.16 -2.00
N ASP A 79 2.68 -19.23 -1.90
CA ASP A 79 1.57 -19.29 -0.95
C ASP A 79 2.12 -19.52 0.46
N THR A 80 1.53 -18.83 1.43
CA THR A 80 1.90 -18.89 2.85
C THR A 80 0.65 -18.93 3.71
N HIS A 81 0.74 -19.62 4.85
CA HIS A 81 -0.34 -19.70 5.84
C HIS A 81 0.08 -18.88 7.06
N PRO A 82 -0.32 -17.60 7.17
CA PRO A 82 0.12 -16.74 8.27
C PRO A 82 -0.39 -17.22 9.62
N ASN A 83 -1.51 -17.94 9.65
CA ASN A 83 -2.04 -18.57 10.85
C ASN A 83 -1.94 -20.11 10.74
N ARG A 84 -1.16 -20.73 11.63
CA ARG A 84 -1.00 -22.19 11.68
C ARG A 84 -2.28 -22.91 12.09
N GLU A 85 -3.15 -22.25 12.87
CA GLU A 85 -4.42 -22.81 13.35
C GLU A 85 -5.53 -22.71 12.30
N ALA A 86 -5.37 -21.82 11.32
CA ALA A 86 -6.31 -21.59 10.24
C ALA A 86 -5.63 -21.83 8.88
N SER A 87 -5.32 -23.10 8.59
CA SER A 87 -4.67 -23.53 7.34
C SER A 87 -5.45 -23.19 6.06
N TRP A 88 -6.72 -22.79 6.17
CA TRP A 88 -7.53 -22.31 5.07
C TRP A 88 -7.26 -20.83 4.71
N VAL A 89 -6.56 -20.07 5.56
CA VAL A 89 -6.12 -18.71 5.26
C VAL A 89 -4.82 -18.78 4.47
N ILE A 90 -4.88 -18.38 3.21
CA ILE A 90 -3.75 -18.39 2.29
C ILE A 90 -3.39 -16.94 1.96
N VAL A 91 -2.12 -16.57 2.08
CA VAL A 91 -1.59 -15.27 1.63
C VAL A 91 -0.45 -15.51 0.66
N ARG A 92 -0.39 -14.72 -0.42
CA ARG A 92 0.74 -14.76 -1.35
C ARG A 92 1.84 -13.83 -0.86
N GLU A 93 3.02 -14.39 -0.66
CA GLU A 93 4.22 -13.65 -0.28
C GLU A 93 5.23 -13.67 -1.43
N CYS A 94 5.73 -12.50 -1.84
CA CYS A 94 6.83 -12.45 -2.80
C CYS A 94 8.13 -12.92 -2.14
N VAL A 95 8.79 -13.94 -2.70
CA VAL A 95 10.04 -14.50 -2.14
C VAL A 95 11.23 -13.54 -2.20
N ARG A 96 11.15 -12.49 -3.02
CA ARG A 96 12.20 -11.49 -3.20
C ARG A 96 12.00 -10.31 -2.25
N CYS A 97 10.87 -9.63 -2.37
CA CYS A 97 10.61 -8.37 -1.66
C CYS A 97 9.65 -8.50 -0.47
N ARG A 98 9.27 -9.73 -0.09
CA ARG A 98 8.41 -10.03 1.06
C ARG A 98 7.04 -9.33 1.06
N ARG A 99 6.63 -8.83 -0.11
CA ARG A 99 5.31 -8.22 -0.29
C ARG A 99 4.24 -9.27 -0.04
N LEU A 100 3.26 -8.93 0.81
CA LEU A 100 2.07 -9.76 1.02
C LEU A 100 0.92 -9.31 0.12
N THR A 101 0.15 -10.26 -0.38
CA THR A 101 -1.05 -10.01 -1.17
C THR A 101 -2.08 -11.08 -0.86
N ASP A 102 -3.26 -10.65 -0.44
CA ASP A 102 -4.38 -11.57 -0.27
C ASP A 102 -4.86 -12.07 -1.64
N PRO A 103 -5.10 -13.39 -1.78
CA PRO A 103 -5.76 -13.93 -2.94
C PRO A 103 -7.12 -13.26 -3.18
N PRO A 104 -7.57 -13.15 -4.45
CA PRO A 104 -8.85 -12.52 -4.80
C PRO A 104 -10.06 -13.13 -4.08
N GLN A 105 -9.97 -14.36 -3.60
CA GLN A 105 -11.03 -15.04 -2.85
C GLN A 105 -11.39 -14.35 -1.52
N TYR A 106 -10.49 -13.54 -0.96
CA TYR A 106 -10.75 -12.74 0.23
C TYR A 106 -11.17 -11.30 -0.11
N GLU A 107 -11.07 -10.88 -1.38
CA GLU A 107 -11.62 -9.60 -1.80
C GLU A 107 -13.16 -9.72 -1.84
N PRO A 108 -13.91 -8.85 -1.13
CA PRO A 108 -15.35 -8.94 -1.10
C PRO A 108 -15.91 -8.73 -2.52
N ARG A 109 -16.71 -9.69 -3.02
CA ARG A 109 -17.32 -9.68 -4.37
C ARG A 109 -18.13 -8.41 -4.70
N ARG A 110 -18.52 -7.65 -3.67
CA ARG A 110 -19.03 -6.29 -3.79
C ARG A 110 -18.19 -5.42 -2.86
N ARG A 111 -17.77 -4.23 -3.32
CA ARG A 111 -17.29 -3.16 -2.44
C ARG A 111 -18.46 -2.72 -1.55
N VAL A 112 -18.71 -3.47 -0.48
CA VAL A 112 -19.55 -3.01 0.61
C VAL A 112 -18.68 -1.98 1.32
N ASN A 113 -19.09 -0.70 1.22
CA ASN A 113 -18.45 0.45 1.85
C ASN A 113 -18.51 0.41 3.39
N ASP A 114 -18.53 -0.78 4.00
CA ASP A 114 -18.78 -0.96 5.41
C ASP A 114 -17.75 -1.91 6.01
N ILE A 115 -16.57 -1.34 6.30
CA ILE A 115 -15.54 -1.99 7.12
C ILE A 115 -16.11 -2.35 8.50
N ARG A 116 -17.18 -1.67 8.96
CA ARG A 116 -17.90 -2.03 10.18
C ARG A 116 -18.58 -3.40 10.12
N ALA A 117 -19.07 -3.82 8.96
CA ALA A 117 -19.77 -5.10 8.80
C ALA A 117 -18.86 -6.32 9.09
N TRP A 118 -17.56 -6.19 8.82
CA TRP A 118 -16.58 -7.27 9.04
C TRP A 118 -16.29 -7.50 10.53
N TYR A 119 -16.28 -6.44 11.35
CA TYR A 119 -16.10 -6.54 12.80
C TYR A 119 -17.37 -6.98 13.53
N SER A 120 -18.55 -6.58 13.05
CA SER A 120 -19.83 -6.98 13.66
C SER A 120 -20.20 -8.44 13.41
N ALA A 121 -19.69 -9.07 12.34
CA ALA A 121 -19.95 -10.49 12.05
C ALA A 121 -19.15 -11.46 12.94
N ASN A 122 -18.02 -11.01 13.51
CA ASN A 122 -17.16 -11.83 14.38
C ASN A 122 -17.23 -11.44 15.87
N GLY A 123 -18.00 -10.42 16.23
CA GLY A 123 -18.15 -9.92 17.60
C GLY A 123 -19.35 -10.48 18.38
N GLY A 124 -20.17 -11.33 17.77
CA GLY A 124 -21.31 -11.98 18.42
C GLY A 124 -20.98 -13.40 18.86
N ARG A 125 -20.31 -13.54 19.99
CA ARG A 125 -20.44 -14.72 20.86
C ARG A 125 -21.25 -14.32 22.08
#